data_AF-C5R8T9-F1
#
_entry.id   AF-C5R8T9-F1
#
_cell.length_a   1.000
_cell.length_b   1.000
_cell.length_c   1.000
_cell.angle_alpha   90.00
_cell.angle_beta   90.00
_cell.angle_gamma   90.00
#
_symmetry.space_group_name_H-M   'P 1'
#
loop_
_entity.id
_entity.type
_entity.pdbx_description
1 polymer ?
#
loop_
_entity_poly.entity_id
_entity_poly.type
_entity_poly.pdbx_seq_one_letter_code
_entity_poly.pdbx_strand_id
1 'polypeptide(L)'
;MTLDEKLRFMLLQEYGLSKAIKDNTISDTDLKLIRKSTDNVIIQNEIDNILQNRTHKKVVENVTKYQRVQQLNGFAAARARLQYKNELQALFSSEKYVSDLDKQEIEKTLSR
;
A
#
# COMPACT_ATOMS: atom_id res chain seq x y z
N MET A 1 9.72 -11.78 15.68
CA MET A 1 8.29 -11.48 15.83
C MET A 1 8.07 -11.04 17.27
N THR A 2 7.49 -9.86 17.50
CA THR A 2 7.28 -9.30 18.85
C THR A 2 6.11 -10.01 19.56
N LEU A 3 5.93 -9.77 20.86
CA LEU A 3 4.79 -10.29 21.61
C LEU A 3 3.46 -9.78 21.03
N ASP A 4 3.40 -8.49 20.67
CA ASP A 4 2.22 -7.88 20.04
C ASP A 4 1.89 -8.55 18.71
N GLU A 5 2.88 -8.76 17.84
CA GLU A 5 2.69 -9.48 16.57
C GLU A 5 2.19 -10.91 16.78
N LYS A 6 2.69 -11.62 17.81
CA LYS A 6 2.20 -12.96 18.15
C LYS A 6 0.74 -12.95 18.59
N LEU A 7 0.37 -12.03 19.49
CA LEU A 7 -1.01 -11.90 19.98
C LEU A 7 -1.98 -11.53 18.86
N ARG A 8 -1.60 -10.58 18.00
CA ARG A 8 -2.39 -10.23 16.81
C ARG A 8 -2.58 -11.42 15.89
N PHE A 9 -1.52 -12.18 15.61
CA PHE A 9 -1.63 -13.34 14.74
C PHE A 9 -2.52 -14.43 15.34
N MET A 10 -2.41 -14.70 16.65
CA MET A 10 -3.30 -15.64 17.35
C MET A 10 -4.78 -15.24 17.21
N LEU A 11 -5.11 -13.97 17.42
CA LEU A 11 -6.47 -13.47 17.24
C LEU A 11 -6.97 -13.63 15.80
N LEU A 12 -6.13 -13.33 14.80
CA LEU A 12 -6.47 -13.50 13.38
C LEU A 12 -6.68 -14.98 13.02
N GLN A 13 -5.91 -15.87 13.64
CA GLN A 13 -6.05 -17.30 13.47
C GLN A 13 -7.34 -17.83 14.10
N GLU A 14 -7.69 -17.39 15.32
CA GLU A 14 -8.95 -17.73 15.98
C GLU A 14 -10.17 -17.21 15.22
N TYR A 15 -10.09 -16.01 14.64
CA TYR A 15 -11.13 -15.46 13.76
C TYR A 15 -11.27 -16.23 12.43
N GLY A 16 -10.20 -16.93 12.02
CA GLY A 16 -10.08 -17.65 10.76
C GLY A 16 -9.41 -16.81 9.68
N LEU A 17 -8.20 -17.21 9.26
CA LEU A 17 -7.36 -16.46 8.31
C LEU A 17 -8.07 -16.15 6.98
N SER A 18 -8.78 -17.12 6.41
CA SER A 18 -9.52 -16.93 5.15
C SER A 18 -10.68 -15.93 5.27
N LYS A 19 -11.24 -15.78 6.48
CA LYS A 19 -12.26 -14.77 6.77
C LYS A 19 -11.62 -13.41 6.97
N ALA A 20 -10.49 -13.36 7.69
CA ALA A 20 -9.72 -12.15 7.97
C ALA A 20 -9.25 -11.45 6.68
N ILE A 21 -8.67 -12.19 5.73
CA ILE A 21 -8.15 -11.61 4.48
C ILE A 21 -9.26 -11.04 3.58
N LYS A 22 -10.49 -11.54 3.70
CA LYS A 22 -11.66 -11.07 2.94
C LYS A 22 -12.33 -9.86 3.59
N ASP A 23 -11.96 -9.52 4.82
CA ASP A 23 -12.47 -8.35 5.50
C ASP A 23 -11.85 -7.09 4.90
N ASN A 24 -12.68 -6.17 4.39
CA ASN A 24 -12.18 -4.93 3.79
C ASN A 24 -11.50 -3.98 4.79
N THR A 25 -11.74 -4.16 6.09
CA THR A 25 -11.19 -3.32 7.16
C THR A 25 -9.82 -3.80 7.67
N ILE A 26 -9.37 -5.00 7.28
CA ILE A 26 -8.07 -5.54 7.71
C ILE A 26 -6.94 -4.61 7.29
N SER A 27 -5.99 -4.35 8.19
CA SER A 27 -4.88 -3.45 7.92
C SER A 27 -3.83 -4.08 7.01
N ASP A 28 -3.07 -3.25 6.28
CA ASP A 28 -1.92 -3.74 5.48
C ASP A 28 -0.86 -4.42 6.37
N THR A 29 -0.76 -4.00 7.64
CA THR A 29 0.14 -4.59 8.63
C THR A 29 -0.29 -6.01 9.00
N ASP A 30 -1.57 -6.20 9.27
CA ASP A 30 -2.12 -7.51 9.64
C ASP A 30 -2.07 -8.48 8.46
N LEU A 31 -2.34 -8.00 7.24
CA LEU A 31 -2.13 -8.78 6.01
C LEU A 31 -0.67 -9.25 5.87
N LYS A 32 0.30 -8.36 6.04
CA LYS A 32 1.73 -8.71 6.01
C LYS A 32 2.11 -9.68 7.12
N LEU A 33 1.53 -9.53 8.30
CA LEU A 33 1.73 -10.44 9.44
C LEU A 33 1.20 -11.84 9.13
N ILE A 34 -0.02 -11.97 8.60
CA ILE A 34 -0.59 -13.27 8.18
C ILE A 34 0.31 -13.90 7.13
N ARG A 35 0.68 -13.15 6.09
CA ARG A 35 1.53 -13.64 5.00
C ARG A 35 2.88 -14.16 5.48
N LYS A 36 3.49 -13.51 6.46
CA LYS A 36 4.77 -13.92 7.05
C LYS A 36 4.66 -15.16 7.94
N SER A 37 3.48 -15.39 8.51
CA SER A 37 3.26 -16.38 9.58
C SER A 37 2.51 -17.63 9.09
N THR A 38 1.99 -17.63 7.86
CA THR A 38 1.29 -18.77 7.25
C THR A 38 2.15 -19.45 6.20
N ASP A 39 2.13 -20.78 6.17
CA ASP A 39 2.76 -21.59 5.11
C ASP A 39 1.80 -21.86 3.93
N ASN A 40 0.54 -21.45 4.04
CA ASN A 40 -0.45 -21.67 3.00
C ASN A 40 -0.22 -20.71 1.82
N VAL A 41 0.34 -21.25 0.73
CA VAL A 41 0.66 -20.51 -0.50
C VAL A 41 -0.57 -19.83 -1.12
N ILE A 42 -1.75 -20.43 -1.03
CA ILE A 42 -2.99 -19.85 -1.57
C ILE A 42 -3.32 -18.55 -0.82
N ILE A 43 -3.25 -18.59 0.52
CA ILE A 43 -3.47 -17.41 1.36
C ILE A 43 -2.40 -16.35 1.10
N GLN A 44 -1.13 -16.74 0.94
CA GLN A 44 -0.05 -15.80 0.63
C GLN A 44 -0.31 -15.06 -0.69
N ASN A 45 -0.72 -15.79 -1.74
CA ASN A 45 -1.03 -15.21 -3.05
C ASN A 45 -2.25 -14.29 -2.99
N GLU A 46 -3.29 -14.66 -2.24
CA GLU A 46 -4.48 -13.81 -2.05
C GLU A 46 -4.11 -12.50 -1.34
N ILE A 47 -3.28 -12.57 -0.30
CA ILE A 47 -2.76 -11.38 0.38
C ILE A 47 -1.92 -10.52 -0.54
N ASP A 48 -1.02 -11.12 -1.34
CA ASP A 48 -0.18 -10.37 -2.27
C ASP A 48 -1.02 -9.62 -3.31
N ASN A 49 -2.08 -10.24 -3.84
CA ASN A 49 -3.04 -9.58 -4.74
C ASN A 49 -3.78 -8.41 -4.05
N ILE A 50 -4.23 -8.60 -2.80
CA ILE A 50 -4.89 -7.52 -2.04
C ILE A 50 -3.95 -6.34 -1.84
N LEU A 51 -2.70 -6.60 -1.44
CA LEU A 51 -1.70 -5.57 -1.20
C LEU A 51 -1.30 -4.85 -2.50
N GLN A 52 -1.16 -5.57 -3.62
CA GLN A 52 -0.94 -4.96 -4.94
C GLN A 52 -2.11 -4.04 -5.32
N ASN A 53 -3.35 -4.52 -5.20
CA ASN A 53 -4.55 -3.73 -5.52
C ASN A 53 -4.67 -2.45 -4.65
N ARG A 54 -4.40 -2.57 -3.35
CA ARG A 54 -4.39 -1.40 -2.44
C ARG A 54 -3.26 -0.43 -2.79
N THR A 55 -2.11 -0.94 -3.16
CA THR A 55 -0.96 -0.13 -3.57
C THR A 55 -1.25 0.62 -4.86
N HIS A 56 -1.76 -0.07 -5.88
CA HIS A 56 -2.19 0.53 -7.15
C HIS A 56 -3.20 1.68 -6.92
N LYS A 57 -4.22 1.46 -6.08
CA LYS A 57 -5.18 2.52 -5.72
C LYS A 57 -4.51 3.74 -5.10
N LYS A 58 -3.56 3.55 -4.18
CA LYS A 58 -2.78 4.66 -3.57
C LYS A 58 -1.95 5.40 -4.62
N VAL A 59 -1.32 4.68 -5.55
CA VAL A 59 -0.57 5.28 -6.66
C VAL A 59 -1.48 6.15 -7.53
N VAL A 60 -2.58 5.61 -8.02
CA VAL A 60 -3.54 6.34 -8.87
C VAL A 60 -4.08 7.59 -8.15
N GLU A 61 -4.42 7.47 -6.88
CA GLU A 61 -4.92 8.58 -6.07
C GLU A 61 -3.87 9.68 -5.92
N ASN A 62 -2.62 9.33 -5.58
CA ASN A 62 -1.55 10.28 -5.37
C ASN A 62 -1.07 10.93 -6.66
N VAL A 63 -1.03 10.18 -7.77
CA VAL A 63 -0.77 10.72 -9.12
C VAL A 63 -1.85 11.75 -9.47
N THR A 64 -3.12 11.40 -9.29
CA THR A 64 -4.25 12.30 -9.58
C THR A 64 -4.17 13.57 -8.73
N LYS A 65 -3.91 13.43 -7.43
CA LYS A 65 -3.76 14.56 -6.49
C LYS A 65 -2.59 15.46 -6.88
N TYR A 66 -1.43 14.87 -7.19
CA TYR A 66 -0.24 15.62 -7.62
C TYR A 66 -0.52 16.41 -8.90
N GLN A 67 -1.09 15.78 -9.92
CA GLN A 67 -1.44 16.42 -11.19
C GLN A 67 -2.41 17.59 -11.00
N ARG A 68 -3.43 17.45 -10.13
CA ARG A 68 -4.38 18.54 -9.82
C ARG A 68 -3.71 19.76 -9.20
N VAL A 69 -2.73 19.55 -8.32
CA VAL A 69 -2.04 20.67 -7.66
C VAL A 69 -0.84 21.19 -8.45
N GLN A 70 -0.43 20.49 -9.52
CA GLN A 70 0.76 20.82 -10.30
C GLN A 70 0.68 22.24 -10.90
N GLN A 71 -0.48 22.64 -11.41
CA GLN A 71 -0.69 23.95 -12.06
C GLN A 71 -1.18 25.06 -11.10
N LEU A 72 -1.40 24.76 -9.81
CA LEU A 72 -1.97 25.71 -8.86
C LEU A 72 -0.91 26.61 -8.23
N ASN A 73 -1.15 27.92 -8.15
CA ASN A 73 -0.23 28.86 -7.52
C ASN A 73 -0.44 28.96 -6.00
N GLY A 74 0.60 29.40 -5.28
CA GLY A 74 0.54 29.72 -3.85
C GLY A 74 1.21 28.71 -2.91
N PHE A 75 1.38 29.13 -1.66
CA PHE A 75 2.10 28.38 -0.63
C PHE A 75 1.44 27.04 -0.29
N ALA A 76 0.11 27.02 -0.21
CA ALA A 76 -0.64 25.79 0.04
C ALA A 76 -0.43 24.75 -1.08
N ALA A 77 -0.46 25.19 -2.34
CA ALA A 77 -0.18 24.34 -3.49
C ALA A 77 1.27 23.83 -3.49
N ALA A 78 2.25 24.68 -3.15
CA ALA A 78 3.65 24.27 -3.02
C ALA A 78 3.85 23.18 -1.95
N ARG A 79 3.20 23.31 -0.78
CA ARG A 79 3.23 22.26 0.25
C ARG A 79 2.56 20.98 -0.19
N ALA A 80 1.39 21.07 -0.83
CA ALA A 80 0.68 19.90 -1.34
C ALA A 80 1.50 19.13 -2.38
N ARG A 81 2.16 19.82 -3.32
CA ARG A 81 3.08 19.20 -4.29
C ARG A 81 4.20 18.42 -3.59
N LEU A 82 4.84 19.03 -2.59
CA LEU A 82 5.91 18.37 -1.84
C LEU A 82 5.41 17.13 -1.10
N GLN A 83 4.24 17.22 -0.46
CA GLN A 83 3.63 16.09 0.23
C GLN A 83 3.36 14.92 -0.72
N TYR A 84 2.62 15.17 -1.81
CA TYR A 84 2.28 14.10 -2.76
C TYR A 84 3.51 13.54 -3.47
N LYS A 85 4.52 14.38 -3.75
CA LYS A 85 5.83 13.92 -4.25
C LYS A 85 6.50 12.95 -3.28
N ASN A 86 6.54 13.29 -1.99
CA ASN A 86 7.13 12.42 -0.97
C ASN A 86 6.35 11.11 -0.83
N GLU A 87 5.02 11.16 -0.90
CA GLU A 87 4.17 9.96 -0.85
C GLU A 87 4.38 9.05 -2.08
N LEU A 88 4.49 9.62 -3.29
CA LEU A 88 4.81 8.87 -4.51
C LEU A 88 6.20 8.25 -4.46
N GLN A 89 7.20 8.98 -3.94
CA GLN A 89 8.55 8.46 -3.75
C GLN A 89 8.59 7.33 -2.71
N ALA A 90 7.88 7.47 -1.59
CA ALA A 90 7.78 6.43 -0.58
C ALA A 90 7.13 5.15 -1.13
N LEU A 91 6.10 5.29 -1.98
CA LEU A 91 5.49 4.16 -2.68
C LEU A 91 6.50 3.51 -3.62
N PHE A 92 7.16 4.29 -4.48
CA PHE A 92 8.17 3.81 -5.43
C PHE A 92 9.28 2.99 -4.76
N SER A 93 9.77 3.44 -3.59
CA SER A 93 10.78 2.73 -2.80
C SER A 93 10.25 1.49 -2.04
N SER A 94 8.93 1.29 -1.95
CA SER A 94 8.33 0.13 -1.29
C SER A 94 8.22 -1.07 -2.25
N GLU A 95 9.37 -1.66 -2.57
CA GLU A 95 9.63 -2.50 -3.75
C GLU A 95 8.79 -3.76 -3.97
N LYS A 96 7.96 -4.22 -3.03
CA LYS A 96 7.28 -5.51 -3.18
C LYS A 96 5.91 -5.47 -3.88
N TYR A 97 5.15 -4.39 -3.70
CA TYR A 97 3.72 -4.36 -4.08
C TYR A 97 3.38 -3.34 -5.16
N VAL A 98 4.37 -2.57 -5.61
CA VAL A 98 4.22 -1.64 -6.73
C VAL A 98 4.52 -2.37 -8.03
N SER A 99 3.56 -2.40 -8.95
CA SER A 99 3.75 -3.00 -10.26
C SER A 99 4.73 -2.18 -11.11
N ASP A 100 5.33 -2.78 -12.14
CA ASP A 100 6.23 -2.04 -13.04
C ASP A 100 5.49 -0.93 -13.80
N LEU A 101 4.21 -1.13 -14.12
CA LEU A 101 3.35 -0.09 -14.69
C LEU A 101 3.16 1.09 -13.73
N ASP A 102 2.92 0.79 -12.44
CA ASP A 102 2.82 1.83 -11.42
C ASP A 102 4.13 2.59 -11.24
N LYS A 103 5.28 1.90 -11.29
CA LYS A 103 6.60 2.54 -11.24
C LYS A 103 6.80 3.51 -12.41
N GLN A 104 6.50 3.08 -13.63
CA GLN A 104 6.58 3.93 -14.82
C GLN A 104 5.67 5.16 -14.72
N GLU A 105 4.45 5.00 -14.22
CA GLU A 105 3.51 6.13 -14.06
C GLU A 105 3.98 7.11 -12.98
N ILE A 106 4.55 6.61 -11.88
CA ILE A 106 5.18 7.46 -10.85
C ILE A 106 6.36 8.25 -11.43
N GLU A 107 7.28 7.59 -12.15
CA GLU A 107 8.44 8.24 -12.77
C GLU A 107 8.02 9.33 -13.76
N LYS A 108 7.05 9.02 -14.62
CA LYS A 108 6.49 9.99 -15.58
C LYS A 108 5.82 11.17 -14.88
N THR A 109 5.18 10.94 -13.74
CA THR A 109 4.51 12.00 -12.97
C THR A 109 5.50 12.90 -12.25
N LEU A 110 6.59 12.35 -11.72
CA LEU A 110 7.61 13.08 -10.97
C LEU A 110 8.64 13.81 -11.85
N SER A 111 8.79 13.39 -13.11
CA SER A 111 9.70 14.01 -14.10
C SER A 111 9.10 15.22 -14.84
N ARG A 112 7.81 15.51 -14.63
CA ARG A 112 7.08 16.68 -15.18
C ARG A 112 7.12 17.87 -14.24
#